data_AF-A0A537WR42-F1
#
_entry.id   AF-A0A537WR42-F1
#
_cell.length_a   1.000
_cell.length_b   1.000
_cell.length_c   1.000
_cell.angle_alpha   90.00
_cell.angle_beta   90.00
_cell.angle_gamma   90.00
#
_symmetry.space_group_name_H-M   'P 1'
#
loop_
_entity.id
_entity.type
_entity.pdbx_description
1 polymer ?
#
loop_
_entity_poly.entity_id
_entity_poly.type
_entity_poly.pdbx_seq_one_letter_code
_entity_poly.pdbx_strand_id
1 'polypeptide(L)'
;MARAKRLMLAGIEPLSPRRKWRAITLATLLLVPGYWSLVTGLVAEGSDKDSAPFAAPYIAFGLVLLPFVFLALAFLSEHPRAAGATARALVLTILVGAPVSAFAGDAVTGFVAGVGAGGIVAMRADVAHSWKARAIAVVAVSAYVFILLRSVPVIALLLAPVLPFTCIGVADHLSERRREREARS
;
A
#
# COMPACT_ATOMS: atom_id res chain seq x y z
N MET A 1 17.10 8.47 20.57
CA MET A 1 16.35 7.25 20.14
C MET A 1 16.71 6.72 18.75
N ALA A 2 16.87 7.55 17.71
CA ALA A 2 17.12 7.07 16.34
C ALA A 2 18.42 6.24 16.17
N ARG A 3 19.48 6.55 16.94
CA ARG A 3 20.78 5.85 16.89
C ARG A 3 20.71 4.42 17.45
N ALA A 4 20.02 4.21 18.57
CA ALA A 4 19.81 2.89 19.17
C ALA A 4 18.96 1.96 18.28
N LYS A 5 17.90 2.50 17.65
CA LYS A 5 17.08 1.76 16.67
C LYS A 5 17.91 1.35 15.44
N ARG A 6 18.84 2.22 14.99
CA ARG A 6 19.73 1.95 13.86
C ARG A 6 20.77 0.87 14.18
N LEU A 7 21.30 0.86 15.41
CA LEU A 7 22.21 -0.19 15.91
C LEU A 7 21.51 -1.54 16.07
N MET A 8 20.28 -1.57 16.59
CA MET A 8 19.47 -2.80 16.66
C MET A 8 19.18 -3.37 15.27
N LEU A 9 18.81 -2.53 14.30
CA LEU A 9 18.55 -2.97 12.92
C LEU A 9 19.83 -3.37 12.17
N ALA A 10 21.01 -2.90 12.59
CA ALA A 10 22.29 -3.28 11.99
C ALA A 10 22.71 -4.73 12.33
N GLY A 11 22.16 -5.31 13.40
CA GLY A 11 22.40 -6.70 13.77
C GLY A 11 21.38 -7.70 13.22
N ILE A 12 20.35 -7.25 12.50
CA ILE A 12 19.33 -8.12 11.88
C ILE A 12 19.72 -8.31 10.41
N GLU A 13 19.78 -9.57 9.98
CA GLU A 13 20.08 -9.91 8.59
C GLU A 13 19.07 -9.24 7.63
N PRO A 14 19.53 -8.57 6.55
CA PRO A 14 18.65 -7.88 5.63
C PRO A 14 17.69 -8.85 4.95
N LEU A 15 16.46 -8.39 4.67
CA LEU A 15 15.45 -9.23 4.07
C LEU A 15 15.83 -9.57 2.62
N SER A 16 15.91 -10.87 2.29
CA SER A 16 16.23 -11.26 0.91
C SER A 16 15.23 -10.66 -0.10
N PRO A 17 15.68 -10.21 -1.29
CA PRO A 17 14.80 -9.63 -2.31
C PRO A 17 13.65 -10.57 -2.70
N ARG A 18 13.92 -11.88 -2.78
CA ARG A 18 12.89 -12.90 -3.10
C ARG A 18 11.78 -12.92 -2.06
N ARG A 19 12.09 -12.84 -0.76
CA ARG A 19 11.09 -12.84 0.31
C ARG A 19 10.28 -11.54 0.30
N LYS A 20 10.93 -10.39 0.05
CA LYS A 20 10.26 -9.08 -0.11
C LYS A 20 9.21 -9.11 -1.22
N TRP A 21 9.58 -9.55 -2.42
CA TRP A 21 8.67 -9.62 -3.56
C TRP A 21 7.56 -10.65 -3.37
N ARG A 22 7.82 -11.77 -2.70
CA ARG A 22 6.78 -12.73 -2.30
C ARG A 22 5.76 -12.10 -1.35
N ALA A 23 6.21 -11.34 -0.34
CA ALA A 23 5.32 -10.65 0.59
C ALA A 23 4.43 -9.63 -0.15
N ILE A 24 5.01 -8.82 -1.04
CA ILE A 24 4.27 -7.87 -1.88
C ILE A 24 3.25 -8.60 -2.75
N THR A 25 3.64 -9.67 -3.43
CA THR A 25 2.77 -10.43 -4.34
C THR A 25 1.60 -11.03 -3.57
N LEU A 26 1.85 -11.71 -2.46
CA LEU A 26 0.80 -12.35 -1.66
C LEU A 26 -0.15 -11.33 -1.02
N ALA A 27 0.37 -10.22 -0.49
CA ALA A 27 -0.46 -9.13 0.02
C ALA A 27 -1.31 -8.49 -1.09
N THR A 28 -0.76 -8.33 -2.29
CA THR A 28 -1.49 -7.80 -3.45
C THR A 28 -2.59 -8.76 -3.90
N LEU A 29 -2.31 -10.07 -3.99
CA LEU A 29 -3.32 -11.08 -4.33
C LEU A 29 -4.49 -11.08 -3.33
N LEU A 30 -4.19 -10.85 -2.05
CA LEU A 30 -5.23 -10.71 -1.02
C LEU A 30 -5.97 -9.37 -1.13
N LEU A 31 -5.30 -8.29 -1.56
CA LEU A 31 -5.89 -6.97 -1.71
C LEU A 31 -6.86 -6.88 -2.89
N VAL A 32 -6.54 -7.52 -4.02
CA VAL A 32 -7.33 -7.48 -5.27
C VAL A 32 -8.82 -7.76 -5.06
N PRO A 33 -9.25 -8.87 -4.43
CA PRO A 33 -10.68 -9.13 -4.22
C PRO A 33 -11.32 -8.09 -3.28
N GLY A 34 -10.59 -7.61 -2.27
CA GLY A 34 -11.07 -6.55 -1.37
C GLY A 34 -11.27 -5.22 -2.10
N TYR A 35 -10.35 -4.85 -2.98
CA TYR A 35 -10.44 -3.68 -3.86
C TYR A 35 -11.66 -3.76 -4.78
N TRP A 36 -11.83 -4.87 -5.51
CA TRP A 36 -12.96 -5.02 -6.43
C TRP A 36 -14.31 -5.03 -5.71
N SER A 37 -14.35 -5.62 -4.51
CA SER A 37 -15.53 -5.51 -3.65
C SER A 37 -15.81 -4.06 -3.26
N LEU A 38 -14.81 -3.32 -2.76
CA LEU A 38 -14.98 -1.89 -2.43
C LEU A 38 -15.50 -1.08 -3.61
N VAL A 39 -14.89 -1.22 -4.79
CA VAL A 39 -15.31 -0.52 -6.00
C VAL A 39 -16.75 -0.89 -6.37
N THR A 40 -17.11 -2.17 -6.32
CA THR A 40 -18.48 -2.63 -6.60
C THR A 40 -19.48 -1.98 -5.65
N GLY A 41 -19.18 -1.97 -4.34
CA GLY A 41 -20.05 -1.36 -3.35
C GLY A 41 -20.20 0.16 -3.53
N LEU A 42 -19.10 0.86 -3.83
CA LEU A 42 -19.13 2.31 -4.06
C LEU A 42 -19.86 2.69 -5.35
N VAL A 43 -19.70 1.90 -6.42
CA VAL A 43 -20.44 2.09 -7.67
C VAL A 43 -21.93 1.82 -7.47
N ALA A 44 -22.27 0.81 -6.67
CA ALA A 44 -23.65 0.51 -6.33
C ALA A 44 -24.30 1.63 -5.50
N GLU A 45 -23.59 2.17 -4.51
CA GLU A 45 -24.06 3.28 -3.68
C GLU A 45 -24.29 4.57 -4.50
N GLY A 46 -23.47 4.83 -5.52
CA GLY A 46 -23.59 5.99 -6.39
C GLY A 46 -24.52 5.80 -7.59
N SER A 47 -25.26 4.69 -7.69
CA SER A 47 -26.07 4.34 -8.87
C SER A 47 -27.56 4.47 -8.59
N ASP A 48 -28.27 5.28 -9.38
CA ASP A 48 -29.73 5.47 -9.30
C ASP A 48 -30.55 4.31 -9.92
N LYS A 49 -29.92 3.20 -10.24
CA LYS A 49 -30.60 2.04 -10.87
C LYS A 49 -31.20 1.14 -9.80
N ASP A 50 -32.49 0.84 -9.94
CA ASP A 50 -33.20 -0.13 -9.10
C ASP A 50 -32.58 -1.54 -9.14
N SER A 51 -31.79 -1.86 -10.17
CA SER A 51 -31.07 -3.12 -10.31
C SER A 51 -29.68 -3.13 -9.65
N ALA A 52 -29.28 -2.06 -8.96
CA ALA A 52 -27.98 -2.01 -8.29
C ALA A 52 -27.93 -3.03 -7.13
N PRO A 53 -26.80 -3.74 -6.96
CA PRO A 53 -26.67 -4.67 -5.84
C PRO A 53 -26.62 -3.90 -4.52
N PHE A 54 -26.97 -4.56 -3.40
CA PHE A 54 -26.85 -3.93 -2.08
C PHE A 54 -25.39 -3.57 -1.78
N ALA A 55 -25.08 -2.29 -1.60
CA ALA A 55 -23.70 -1.78 -1.50
C ALA A 55 -22.95 -2.20 -0.22
N ALA A 56 -23.63 -2.20 0.92
CA ALA A 56 -23.00 -2.34 2.24
C ALA A 56 -22.18 -3.63 2.42
N PRO A 57 -22.63 -4.83 2.00
CA PRO A 57 -21.85 -6.06 2.12
C PRO A 57 -20.53 -6.00 1.34
N TYR A 58 -20.53 -5.39 0.16
CA TYR A 58 -19.32 -5.26 -0.66
C TYR A 58 -18.30 -4.31 -0.05
N ILE A 59 -18.78 -3.18 0.49
CA ILE A 59 -17.92 -2.23 1.20
C ILE A 59 -17.34 -2.89 2.46
N ALA A 60 -18.19 -3.53 3.26
CA ALA A 60 -17.79 -4.22 4.48
C ALA A 60 -16.75 -5.32 4.20
N PHE A 61 -16.97 -6.15 3.18
CA PHE A 61 -16.04 -7.21 2.80
C PHE A 61 -14.66 -6.65 2.48
N GLY A 62 -14.59 -5.61 1.65
CA GLY A 62 -13.29 -5.05 1.26
C GLY A 62 -12.57 -4.34 2.42
N LEU A 63 -13.30 -3.66 3.32
CA LEU A 63 -12.73 -3.09 4.53
C LEU A 63 -12.23 -4.16 5.52
N VAL A 64 -12.99 -5.23 5.71
CA VAL A 64 -12.62 -6.37 6.59
C VAL A 64 -11.37 -7.07 6.07
N LEU A 65 -11.10 -7.05 4.77
CA LEU A 65 -9.93 -7.70 4.19
C LEU A 65 -8.63 -6.92 4.41
N LEU A 66 -8.69 -5.59 4.54
CA LEU A 66 -7.51 -4.73 4.73
C LEU A 66 -6.62 -5.12 5.93
N PRO A 67 -7.18 -5.44 7.13
CA PRO A 67 -6.38 -5.98 8.24
C PRO A 67 -5.55 -7.19 7.83
N PHE A 68 -6.12 -8.14 7.09
CA PHE A 68 -5.43 -9.35 6.66
C PHE A 68 -4.36 -9.06 5.61
N VAL A 69 -4.59 -8.10 4.72
CA VAL A 69 -3.59 -7.63 3.75
C VAL A 69 -2.36 -7.08 4.46
N PHE A 70 -2.55 -6.16 5.41
CA PHE A 70 -1.43 -5.59 6.17
C PHE A 70 -0.78 -6.61 7.10
N LEU A 71 -1.56 -7.52 7.67
CA LEU A 71 -1.05 -8.62 8.49
C LEU A 71 -0.14 -9.53 7.65
N ALA A 72 -0.60 -9.96 6.47
CA ALA A 72 0.19 -10.77 5.54
C ALA A 72 1.46 -10.04 5.12
N LEU A 73 1.36 -8.76 4.75
CA LEU A 73 2.52 -7.94 4.38
C LEU A 73 3.52 -7.83 5.53
N ALA A 74 3.06 -7.57 6.76
CA ALA A 74 3.92 -7.41 7.93
C ALA A 74 4.55 -8.73 8.38
N PHE A 75 3.80 -9.82 8.41
CA PHE A 75 4.33 -11.14 8.80
C PHE A 75 5.29 -11.71 7.75
N LEU A 76 4.94 -11.68 6.47
CA LEU A 76 5.78 -12.24 5.40
C LEU A 76 7.04 -11.40 5.15
N SER A 77 7.01 -10.11 5.51
CA SER A 77 8.21 -9.26 5.54
C SER A 77 8.97 -9.31 6.86
N GLU A 78 8.61 -10.19 7.81
CA GLU A 78 9.26 -10.36 9.12
C GLU A 78 9.32 -9.07 9.95
N HIS A 79 8.25 -8.29 9.91
CA HIS A 79 8.17 -7.07 10.69
C HIS A 79 8.25 -7.42 12.20
N PRO A 80 9.20 -6.86 12.98
CA PRO A 80 9.46 -7.27 14.37
C PRO A 80 8.28 -7.01 15.33
N ARG A 81 7.28 -6.26 14.87
CA ARG A 81 6.04 -5.94 15.59
C ARG A 81 4.85 -6.00 14.64
N ALA A 82 4.64 -7.15 14.00
CA ALA A 82 3.67 -7.31 12.91
C ALA A 82 2.25 -6.82 13.26
N ALA A 83 1.72 -7.20 14.43
CA ALA A 83 0.40 -6.75 14.88
C ALA A 83 0.33 -5.22 15.08
N GLY A 84 1.32 -4.63 15.76
CA GLY A 84 1.38 -3.18 15.97
C GLY A 84 1.60 -2.39 14.68
N ALA A 85 2.34 -2.95 13.72
CA ALA A 85 2.52 -2.37 12.39
C ALA A 85 1.21 -2.41 11.59
N THR A 86 0.48 -3.52 11.66
CA THR A 86 -0.84 -3.71 11.04
C THR A 86 -1.83 -2.68 11.55
N ALA A 87 -1.94 -2.50 12.87
CA ALA A 87 -2.84 -1.50 13.47
C ALA A 87 -2.51 -0.07 13.00
N ARG A 88 -1.22 0.30 12.96
CA ARG A 88 -0.79 1.60 12.44
C ARG A 88 -1.06 1.76 10.95
N ALA A 89 -0.89 0.69 10.18
CA ALA A 89 -1.15 0.69 8.75
C ALA A 89 -2.64 0.94 8.46
N LEU A 90 -3.54 0.33 9.23
CA LEU A 90 -4.98 0.59 9.13
C LEU A 90 -5.33 2.04 9.44
N VAL A 91 -4.79 2.58 10.54
CA VAL A 91 -4.99 3.98 10.92
C VAL A 91 -4.49 4.92 9.82
N LEU A 92 -3.27 4.69 9.29
CA LEU A 92 -2.74 5.50 8.20
C LEU A 92 -3.52 5.37 6.90
N THR A 93 -4.07 4.20 6.62
CA THR A 93 -4.91 3.98 5.44
C THR A 93 -6.13 4.90 5.47
N ILE A 94 -6.75 5.05 6.64
CA ILE A 94 -7.89 5.96 6.82
C ILE A 94 -7.43 7.42 6.81
N LEU A 95 -6.41 7.75 7.61
CA LEU A 95 -5.91 9.13 7.76
C LEU A 95 -5.37 9.73 6.47
N VAL A 96 -4.85 8.92 5.56
CA VAL A 96 -4.37 9.39 4.25
C VAL A 96 -5.44 9.18 3.19
N GLY A 97 -6.10 8.01 3.16
CA GLY A 97 -7.03 7.67 2.10
C GLY A 97 -8.27 8.54 2.09
N ALA A 98 -8.88 8.82 3.25
CA ALA A 98 -10.10 9.64 3.29
C ALA A 98 -9.87 11.09 2.83
N PRO A 99 -8.84 11.82 3.31
CA PRO A 99 -8.55 13.16 2.79
C PRO A 99 -8.18 13.17 1.31
N VAL A 100 -7.42 12.17 0.84
CA VAL A 100 -7.06 12.09 -0.58
C VAL A 100 -8.28 11.79 -1.45
N SER A 101 -9.18 10.90 -1.03
CA SER A 101 -10.46 10.68 -1.72
C SER A 101 -11.28 11.96 -1.81
N ALA A 102 -11.39 12.69 -0.70
CA ALA A 102 -12.14 13.95 -0.65
C ALA A 102 -11.54 15.02 -1.57
N PHE A 103 -10.20 15.13 -1.60
CA PHE A 103 -9.49 16.07 -2.47
C PHE A 103 -9.57 15.66 -3.95
N ALA A 104 -9.42 14.37 -4.24
CA ALA A 104 -9.40 13.85 -5.61
C ALA A 104 -10.81 13.79 -6.24
N GLY A 105 -11.86 13.75 -5.42
CA GLY A 105 -13.23 13.53 -5.86
C GLY A 105 -13.50 12.09 -6.31
N ASP A 106 -12.63 11.14 -5.96
CA ASP A 106 -12.78 9.72 -6.31
C ASP A 106 -12.17 8.82 -5.24
N ALA A 107 -12.79 7.66 -5.02
CA ALA A 107 -12.36 6.72 -3.97
C ALA A 107 -11.13 5.89 -4.35
N VAL A 108 -10.83 5.75 -5.64
CA VAL A 108 -9.75 4.87 -6.13
C VAL A 108 -8.39 5.51 -5.87
N THR A 109 -8.25 6.81 -6.11
CA THR A 109 -7.04 7.58 -5.79
C THR A 109 -6.76 7.56 -4.29
N GLY A 110 -7.78 7.81 -3.46
CA GLY A 110 -7.63 7.74 -2.01
C GLY A 110 -7.35 6.34 -1.50
N PHE A 111 -7.93 5.30 -2.10
CA PHE A 111 -7.57 3.90 -1.80
C PHE A 111 -6.08 3.65 -2.06
N VAL A 112 -5.57 4.03 -3.23
CA VAL A 112 -4.15 3.84 -3.59
C VAL A 112 -3.23 4.57 -2.62
N ALA A 113 -3.54 5.83 -2.30
CA ALA A 113 -2.77 6.63 -1.36
C ALA A 113 -2.81 6.07 0.07
N GLY A 114 -4.00 5.70 0.55
CA GLY A 114 -4.22 5.12 1.88
C GLY A 114 -3.51 3.78 2.04
N VAL A 115 -3.77 2.83 1.14
CA VAL A 115 -3.15 1.51 1.19
C VAL A 115 -1.63 1.60 1.00
N GLY A 116 -1.17 2.51 0.13
CA GLY A 116 0.25 2.82 -0.02
C GLY A 116 0.86 3.30 1.30
N ALA A 117 0.25 4.30 1.95
CA ALA A 117 0.69 4.82 3.24
C ALA A 117 0.70 3.74 4.35
N GLY A 118 -0.32 2.88 4.39
CA GLY A 118 -0.36 1.73 5.28
C GLY A 118 0.78 0.74 4.99
N GLY A 119 1.02 0.44 3.72
CA GLY A 119 2.10 -0.43 3.25
C GLY A 119 3.50 0.04 3.66
N ILE A 120 3.74 1.37 3.72
CA ILE A 120 5.02 1.95 4.17
C ILE A 120 5.36 1.48 5.60
N VAL A 121 4.35 1.40 6.47
CA VAL A 121 4.52 1.04 7.89
C VAL A 121 4.37 -0.45 8.13
N ALA A 122 3.51 -1.15 7.38
CA ALA A 122 3.36 -2.59 7.49
C ALA A 122 4.60 -3.35 7.00
N MET A 123 5.19 -2.92 5.88
CA MET A 123 6.34 -3.60 5.30
C MET A 123 7.63 -3.29 6.06
N ARG A 124 8.35 -4.33 6.47
CA ARG A 124 9.65 -4.18 7.15
C ARG A 124 10.59 -3.26 6.37
N ALA A 125 11.24 -2.35 7.07
CA ALA A 125 12.29 -1.49 6.53
C ALA A 125 13.64 -1.93 7.09
N ASP A 126 14.57 -2.30 6.20
CA ASP A 126 15.96 -2.54 6.56
C ASP A 126 16.74 -1.22 6.60
N VAL A 127 17.96 -1.26 7.14
CA VAL A 127 18.80 -0.07 7.35
C VAL A 127 19.04 0.73 6.06
N ALA A 128 19.04 0.05 4.91
CA ALA A 128 19.20 0.65 3.58
C ALA A 128 17.97 1.46 3.12
N HIS A 129 16.76 1.11 3.57
CA HIS A 129 15.52 1.70 3.09
C HIS A 129 15.26 3.07 3.72
N SER A 130 14.75 4.00 2.90
CA SER A 130 14.35 5.31 3.38
C SER A 130 12.82 5.46 3.33
N TRP A 131 12.24 5.86 4.46
CA TRP A 131 10.80 6.16 4.53
C TRP A 131 10.41 7.27 3.55
N LYS A 132 11.31 8.22 3.29
CA LYS A 132 11.12 9.30 2.32
C LYS A 132 10.97 8.76 0.89
N ALA A 133 11.82 7.83 0.46
CA ALA A 133 11.69 7.24 -0.89
C ALA A 133 10.36 6.50 -1.06
N ARG A 134 9.94 5.73 -0.05
CA ARG A 134 8.64 5.05 -0.07
C ARG A 134 7.48 6.05 -0.13
N ALA A 135 7.52 7.12 0.65
CA ALA A 135 6.50 8.17 0.64
C ALA A 135 6.41 8.87 -0.72
N ILE A 136 7.55 9.24 -1.31
CA ILE A 136 7.61 9.84 -2.65
C ILE A 136 7.02 8.88 -3.70
N ALA A 137 7.34 7.58 -3.63
CA ALA A 137 6.81 6.59 -4.55
C ALA A 137 5.28 6.46 -4.44
N VAL A 138 4.74 6.43 -3.23
CA VAL A 138 3.28 6.40 -3.00
C VAL A 138 2.61 7.66 -3.53
N VAL A 139 3.18 8.85 -3.29
CA VAL A 139 2.66 10.11 -3.82
C VAL A 139 2.67 10.11 -5.36
N ALA A 140 3.79 9.71 -5.97
CA ALA A 140 3.92 9.65 -7.42
C ALA A 140 2.92 8.68 -8.05
N VAL A 141 2.73 7.50 -7.45
CA VAL A 141 1.75 6.52 -7.91
C VAL A 141 0.31 6.99 -7.71
N SER A 142 0.02 7.66 -6.60
CA SER A 142 -1.32 8.21 -6.35
C SER A 142 -1.66 9.29 -7.38
N ALA A 143 -0.72 10.18 -7.68
CA ALA A 143 -0.85 11.19 -8.74
C ALA A 143 -1.00 10.54 -10.13
N TYR A 144 -0.24 9.48 -10.42
CA TYR A 144 -0.36 8.72 -11.66
C TYR A 144 -1.74 8.08 -11.81
N VAL A 145 -2.27 7.46 -10.76
CA VAL A 145 -3.63 6.88 -10.76
C VAL A 145 -4.69 7.96 -10.93
N PHE A 146 -4.56 9.10 -10.25
CA PHE A 146 -5.46 10.25 -10.41
C PHE A 146 -5.55 10.74 -11.87
N ILE A 147 -4.40 10.83 -12.53
CA ILE A 147 -4.30 11.22 -13.95
C ILE A 147 -4.88 10.12 -14.85
N LEU A 148 -4.57 8.85 -14.58
CA LEU A 148 -5.09 7.73 -15.37
C LEU A 148 -6.62 7.62 -15.25
N LEU A 149 -7.21 7.85 -14.08
CA LEU A 149 -8.67 7.82 -13.92
C LEU A 149 -9.38 8.86 -14.80
N ARG A 150 -8.70 9.96 -15.14
CA ARG A 150 -9.25 11.04 -15.98
C ARG A 150 -8.95 10.88 -17.46
N SER A 151 -7.99 10.02 -17.81
CA SER A 151 -7.55 9.82 -19.20
C SER A 151 -7.92 8.45 -19.74
N VAL A 152 -7.66 7.38 -18.97
CA VAL A 152 -7.92 5.98 -19.34
C VAL A 152 -8.48 5.21 -18.12
N PRO A 153 -9.77 5.43 -17.75
CA PRO A 153 -10.31 4.95 -16.48
C PRO A 153 -10.20 3.44 -16.26
N VAL A 154 -10.42 2.64 -17.31
CA VAL A 154 -10.33 1.18 -17.25
C VAL A 154 -8.94 0.72 -16.82
N ILE A 155 -7.88 1.36 -17.34
CA ILE A 155 -6.50 1.01 -17.00
C ILE A 155 -6.18 1.41 -15.56
N ALA A 156 -6.66 2.58 -15.09
CA ALA A 156 -6.53 2.96 -13.69
C ALA A 156 -7.16 1.92 -12.75
N LEU A 157 -8.38 1.48 -13.03
CA LEU A 157 -9.09 0.51 -12.19
C LEU A 157 -8.34 -0.83 -12.10
N LEU A 158 -7.77 -1.30 -13.23
CA LEU A 158 -6.98 -2.53 -13.26
C LEU A 158 -5.67 -2.42 -12.45
N LEU A 159 -5.01 -1.26 -12.50
CA LEU A 159 -3.70 -1.05 -11.87
C LEU A 159 -3.79 -0.67 -10.39
N ALA A 160 -4.87 -0.02 -9.96
CA ALA A 160 -5.05 0.50 -8.61
C ALA A 160 -4.75 -0.50 -7.47
N PRO A 161 -5.15 -1.79 -7.49
CA PRO A 161 -4.81 -2.71 -6.41
C PRO A 161 -3.34 -3.17 -6.44
N VAL A 162 -2.64 -3.05 -7.57
CA VAL A 162 -1.27 -3.58 -7.75
C VAL A 162 -0.20 -2.56 -7.37
N LEU A 163 -0.43 -1.29 -7.71
CA LEU A 163 0.58 -0.24 -7.58
C LEU A 163 1.00 0.10 -6.13
N PRO A 164 0.11 0.11 -5.11
CA PRO A 164 0.44 0.58 -3.76
C PRO A 164 1.64 -0.14 -3.15
N PHE A 165 1.71 -1.47 -3.23
CA PHE A 165 2.83 -2.23 -2.66
C PHE A 165 4.01 -2.36 -3.63
N THR A 166 3.73 -2.47 -4.93
CA THR A 166 4.76 -2.58 -5.96
C THR A 166 5.69 -1.36 -5.95
N CYS A 167 5.12 -0.15 -5.83
CA CYS A 167 5.92 1.07 -5.81
C CYS A 167 6.86 1.16 -4.61
N ILE A 168 6.45 0.61 -3.46
CA ILE A 168 7.28 0.56 -2.25
C ILE A 168 8.45 -0.42 -2.47
N GLY A 169 8.19 -1.59 -3.07
CA GLY A 169 9.24 -2.55 -3.43
C GLY A 169 10.27 -1.96 -4.42
N VAL A 170 9.81 -1.22 -5.42
CA VAL A 170 10.69 -0.51 -6.36
C VAL A 170 11.49 0.60 -5.66
N ALA A 171 10.86 1.38 -4.78
CA ALA A 171 11.54 2.44 -4.03
C ALA A 171 12.66 1.90 -3.13
N ASP A 172 12.43 0.74 -2.51
CA ASP A 172 13.42 0.04 -1.70
C ASP A 172 14.60 -0.42 -2.58
N HIS A 173 14.32 -1.06 -3.72
CA HIS A 173 15.35 -1.53 -4.66
C HIS A 173 16.22 -0.39 -5.22
N LEU A 174 15.62 0.77 -5.52
CA LEU A 174 16.35 1.95 -5.95
C LEU A 174 17.20 2.54 -4.82
N SER A 175 16.70 2.51 -3.57
CA SER A 175 17.45 2.96 -2.40
C SER A 175 18.67 2.08 -2.11
N GLU A 176 18.53 0.75 -2.26
CA GLU A 176 19.63 -0.22 -2.15
C GLU A 176 20.71 0.10 -3.20
N ARG A 177 20.34 0.22 -4.48
CA ARG A 177 21.26 0.54 -5.58
C ARG A 177 21.99 1.86 -5.40
N ARG A 178 21.32 2.89 -4.87
CA ARG A 178 21.93 4.19 -4.63
C ARG A 178 23.04 4.08 -3.57
N ARG A 179 22.79 3.36 -2.47
CA ARG A 179 23.81 3.17 -1.43
C ARG A 179 25.00 2.34 -1.89
N GLU A 180 24.76 1.31 -2.72
CA GLU A 180 25.85 0.55 -3.32
C GLU A 180 26.76 1.42 -4.19
N ARG A 181 26.21 2.43 -4.87
CA ARG A 181 27.01 3.40 -5.64
C ARG A 181 27.79 4.34 -4.72
N GLU A 182 27.14 4.88 -3.69
CA GLU A 182 27.78 5.76 -2.69
C GLU A 182 28.88 5.04 -1.89
N ALA A 183 28.81 3.71 -1.74
CA ALA A 183 29.86 2.92 -1.08
C ALA A 183 31.05 2.57 -2.00
N ARG A 184 30.91 2.75 -3.32
CA ARG A 184 31.97 2.49 -4.32
C ARG A 184 32.69 3.76 -4.78
N SER A 185 32.13 4.94 -4.48
CA SER A 185 32.71 6.26 -4.74
C SER A 185 33.51 6.75 -3.55
#